data_AF-A0A023FEZ1-F1
#
_entry.id   AF-A0A023FEZ1-F1
#
_cell.length_a   1.000
_cell.length_b   1.000
_cell.length_c   1.000
_cell.angle_alpha   90.00
_cell.angle_beta   90.00
_cell.angle_gamma   90.00
#
_symmetry.space_group_name_H-M   'P 1'
#
loop_
_entity.id
_entity.type
_entity.pdbx_description
1 polymer ?
#
loop_
_entity_poly.entity_id
_entity_poly.type
_entity_poly.pdbx_seq_one_letter_code
_entity_poly.pdbx_strand_id
1 'polypeptide(L)'
;MDQLFGNLKGFFKTDFTVIDNNVFRLHYKATVCVLIAFSILVTGRQYIGDPIDCISKDAVPMNLLDTFCWIHTTFSLTDAWHKKVGVQVPYPGVDKYTPGEKRVYHAYYQWVCFVLFLQAVLFYVPRYFWKAVEGGRIKNLILGLNNPILPEEAKENSRKLLVEYLSINLNN
;
A
#
# COMPACT_ATOMS: atom_id res chain seq x y z
N MET A 1 -18.90 3.30 8.66
CA MET A 1 -18.02 2.13 8.43
C MET A 1 -18.58 1.19 7.38
N ASP A 2 -19.90 1.00 7.28
CA ASP A 2 -20.52 0.03 6.35
C ASP A 2 -20.28 0.31 4.86
N GLN A 3 -20.14 1.58 4.45
CA GLN A 3 -19.80 1.94 3.08
C GLN A 3 -18.36 1.54 2.70
N LEU A 4 -17.41 1.58 3.65
CA LEU A 4 -16.03 1.14 3.43
C LEU A 4 -15.98 -0.39 3.27
N PHE A 5 -16.67 -1.13 4.13
CA PHE A 5 -16.77 -2.60 4.00
C PHE A 5 -17.53 -3.02 2.73
N GLY A 6 -18.55 -2.27 2.31
CA GLY A 6 -19.25 -2.48 1.04
C GLY A 6 -18.32 -2.33 -0.18
N ASN A 7 -17.47 -1.31 -0.18
CA ASN A 7 -16.49 -1.09 -1.24
C ASN A 7 -15.37 -2.14 -1.23
N LEU A 8 -14.91 -2.57 -0.04
CA LEU A 8 -13.96 -3.70 0.08
C LEU A 8 -14.56 -5.00 -0.44
N LYS A 9 -15.85 -5.26 -0.18
CA LYS A 9 -16.55 -6.45 -0.69
C LYS A 9 -16.61 -6.46 -2.23
N GLY A 10 -16.73 -5.29 -2.86
CA GLY A 10 -16.61 -5.14 -4.31
C GLY A 10 -15.22 -5.49 -4.83
N PHE A 11 -14.17 -5.16 -4.08
CA PHE A 11 -12.78 -5.47 -4.44
C PHE A 11 -12.46 -6.97 -4.37
N PHE A 12 -13.07 -7.68 -3.42
CA PHE A 12 -12.94 -9.13 -3.26
C PHE A 12 -13.89 -9.95 -4.15
N LYS A 13 -14.87 -9.33 -4.83
CA LYS A 13 -15.63 -10.06 -5.86
C LYS A 13 -14.67 -10.55 -6.94
N THR A 14 -14.69 -11.86 -7.17
CA THR A 14 -14.04 -12.47 -8.31
C THR A 14 -14.99 -12.30 -9.48
N ASP A 15 -14.60 -11.48 -10.45
CA ASP A 15 -15.33 -11.41 -11.71
C ASP A 15 -15.30 -12.78 -12.39
N PHE A 16 -16.46 -13.21 -12.90
CA PHE A 16 -16.61 -14.48 -13.62
C PHE A 16 -15.77 -14.54 -14.91
N THR A 17 -15.40 -13.37 -15.44
CA THR A 17 -14.52 -13.26 -16.60
C THR A 17 -13.08 -13.06 -16.12
N VAL A 18 -12.27 -14.12 -16.23
CA VAL A 18 -10.86 -14.10 -15.83
C VAL A 18 -10.02 -13.54 -16.97
N ILE A 19 -9.59 -12.30 -16.80
CA ILE A 19 -8.73 -11.56 -17.75
C ILE A 19 -7.28 -11.49 -17.28
N ASP A 20 -6.98 -11.98 -16.06
CA ASP A 20 -5.67 -11.83 -15.41
C ASP A 20 -5.13 -13.16 -14.89
N ASN A 21 -3.80 -13.20 -14.79
CA ASN A 21 -3.07 -14.23 -14.07
C ASN A 21 -3.21 -14.09 -12.53
N ASN A 22 -3.08 -15.20 -11.81
CA ASN A 22 -3.10 -15.27 -10.34
C ASN A 22 -2.02 -14.38 -9.70
N VAL A 23 -0.84 -14.27 -10.33
CA VAL A 23 0.23 -13.40 -9.84
C VAL A 23 -0.20 -11.93 -9.85
N PHE A 24 -0.86 -11.47 -10.92
CA PHE A 24 -1.35 -10.09 -10.97
C PHE A 24 -2.45 -9.85 -9.94
N ARG A 25 -3.36 -10.81 -9.76
CA ARG A 25 -4.39 -10.75 -8.71
C ARG A 25 -3.81 -10.58 -7.32
N LEU A 26 -2.71 -11.27 -7.01
CA LEU A 26 -2.02 -11.11 -5.73
C LEU A 26 -1.53 -9.66 -5.53
N HIS A 27 -0.91 -9.07 -6.55
CA HIS A 27 -0.35 -7.73 -6.46
C HIS A 27 -1.43 -6.64 -6.32
N TYR A 28 -2.40 -6.58 -7.24
CA TYR A 28 -3.39 -5.49 -7.20
C TYR A 28 -4.49 -5.69 -6.16
N LYS A 29 -4.72 -6.92 -5.66
CA LYS A 29 -5.67 -7.18 -4.57
C LYS A 29 -4.98 -7.26 -3.21
N ALA A 30 -4.14 -8.26 -2.99
CA ALA A 30 -3.59 -8.54 -1.67
C ALA A 30 -2.55 -7.50 -1.25
N THR A 31 -1.54 -7.23 -2.08
CA THR A 31 -0.46 -6.30 -1.74
C THR A 31 -0.98 -4.87 -1.52
N VAL A 32 -1.85 -4.39 -2.41
CA VAL A 32 -2.48 -3.06 -2.26
C VAL A 32 -3.30 -2.98 -0.96
N CYS A 33 -4.11 -4.00 -0.63
CA CYS A 33 -4.88 -4.01 0.62
C CYS A 33 -3.97 -3.99 1.86
N VAL A 34 -2.89 -4.77 1.87
CA VAL A 34 -1.92 -4.80 2.99
C VAL A 34 -1.22 -3.46 3.15
N LEU A 35 -0.76 -2.85 2.05
CA LEU A 35 -0.09 -1.55 2.08
C LEU A 35 -1.02 -0.44 2.58
N ILE A 36 -2.28 -0.43 2.14
CA ILE A 36 -3.28 0.54 2.64
C ILE A 36 -3.55 0.33 4.12
N ALA A 37 -3.70 -0.92 4.58
CA ALA A 37 -3.92 -1.23 5.99
C ALA A 37 -2.75 -0.74 6.87
N PHE A 38 -1.51 -0.99 6.45
CA PHE A 38 -0.34 -0.48 7.16
C PHE A 38 -0.22 1.04 7.08
N SER A 39 -0.52 1.66 5.94
CA SER A 39 -0.57 3.11 5.83
C SER A 39 -1.55 3.73 6.83
N ILE A 40 -2.75 3.16 6.99
CA ILE A 40 -3.75 3.64 7.95
C ILE A 40 -3.27 3.43 9.39
N LEU A 41 -2.71 2.26 9.71
CA LEU A 41 -2.20 1.94 11.05
C LEU A 41 -1.10 2.91 11.46
N VAL A 42 -0.11 3.12 10.60
CA VAL A 42 1.01 4.03 10.88
C VAL A 42 0.50 5.48 10.99
N THR A 43 -0.43 5.90 10.13
CA THR A 43 -1.04 7.24 10.20
C THR A 43 -1.76 7.45 11.53
N GLY A 44 -2.52 6.45 12.00
CA GLY A 44 -3.22 6.52 13.28
C GLY A 44 -2.26 6.71 14.45
N ARG A 45 -1.13 6.01 14.45
CA ARG A 45 -0.09 6.16 15.49
C ARG A 45 0.64 7.51 15.40
N GLN A 46 0.93 7.99 14.20
CA GLN A 46 1.78 9.17 14.01
C GLN A 46 1.05 10.50 14.13
N TYR A 47 -0.24 10.56 13.78
CA TYR A 47 -1.01 11.82 13.76
C TYR A 47 -2.02 11.95 14.90
N ILE A 48 -2.50 10.83 15.46
CA ILE A 48 -3.53 10.82 16.52
C ILE A 48 -2.94 10.36 17.86
N GLY A 49 -1.89 9.53 17.85
CA GLY A 49 -1.19 9.10 19.05
C GLY A 49 0.04 9.96 19.35
N ASP A 50 0.82 9.53 20.34
CA ASP A 50 2.08 10.15 20.74
C ASP A 50 3.24 9.59 19.89
N PRO A 51 3.79 10.37 18.93
CA PRO A 51 4.77 9.85 17.97
C PRO A 51 6.18 9.76 18.54
N ILE A 52 6.52 10.56 19.55
CA ILE A 52 7.82 10.59 20.23
C ILE A 52 7.67 11.21 21.62
N ASP A 53 8.37 10.63 22.61
CA ASP A 53 8.49 11.18 23.96
C ASP A 53 9.90 11.74 24.15
N CYS A 54 10.02 13.02 24.47
CA CYS A 54 11.27 13.69 24.75
C CYS A 54 11.47 13.94 26.25
N ILE A 55 12.68 13.70 26.75
CA ILE A 55 13.03 13.92 28.16
C ILE A 55 13.76 15.26 28.28
N SER A 56 13.28 16.15 29.15
CA SER A 56 13.99 17.38 29.52
C SER A 56 13.99 17.62 31.03
N LYS A 57 14.89 18.50 31.49
CA LYS A 57 14.93 18.98 32.88
C LYS A 57 14.11 20.27 32.96
N ASP A 58 12.83 20.13 33.26
CA ASP A 58 11.85 21.08 33.85
C ASP A 58 11.73 22.52 33.29
N ALA A 59 12.40 22.88 32.20
CA ALA A 59 12.38 24.26 31.67
C ALA A 59 11.30 24.51 30.58
N VAL A 60 10.72 23.46 30.00
CA VAL A 60 9.83 23.56 28.82
C VAL A 60 8.64 22.61 28.97
N PRO A 61 7.40 23.01 28.61
CA PRO A 61 6.26 22.10 28.58
C PRO A 61 6.50 20.91 27.64
N MET A 62 6.28 19.70 28.14
CA MET A 62 6.58 18.42 27.44
C MET A 62 5.95 18.36 26.05
N ASN A 63 4.66 18.68 25.91
CA ASN A 63 3.97 18.64 24.61
C ASN A 63 4.64 19.52 23.53
N LEU A 64 5.20 20.67 23.92
CA LEU A 64 5.90 21.56 22.99
C LEU A 64 7.26 20.98 22.61
N LEU A 65 7.96 20.38 23.59
CA LEU A 65 9.22 19.70 23.35
C LEU A 65 9.03 18.49 22.43
N ASP A 66 8.00 17.66 22.67
CA ASP A 66 7.69 16.49 21.85
C ASP A 66 7.34 16.90 20.41
N THR A 67 6.55 17.96 20.26
CA THR A 67 6.24 18.54 18.93
C THR A 67 7.51 19.05 18.25
N PHE A 68 8.39 19.74 18.99
CA PHE A 68 9.65 20.23 18.46
C PHE A 68 10.58 19.08 18.04
N CYS A 69 10.73 18.05 18.88
CA CYS A 69 11.47 16.83 18.60
C CYS A 69 10.91 16.02 17.43
N TRP A 70 9.59 16.09 17.21
CA TRP A 70 8.95 15.40 16.10
C TRP A 70 9.14 16.13 14.77
N ILE A 71 9.00 17.47 14.76
CA ILE A 71 9.17 18.31 13.56
C ILE A 71 10.65 18.39 13.17
N HIS A 72 11.52 18.68 14.14
CA HIS A 72 12.96 18.69 13.91
C HIS A 72 13.50 17.27 13.92
N THR A 73 14.19 16.89 12.83
CA THR A 73 14.81 15.58 12.71
C THR A 73 15.72 15.27 13.90
N THR A 74 15.52 14.11 14.50
CA THR A 74 16.39 13.61 15.56
C THR A 74 17.67 13.03 14.96
N PHE A 75 18.74 12.97 15.75
CA PHE A 75 19.98 12.32 15.36
C PHE A 75 20.43 11.32 16.42
N SER A 76 21.08 10.26 15.98
CA SER A 76 21.82 9.35 16.86
C SER A 76 23.32 9.47 16.62
N LEU A 77 24.10 9.19 17.67
CA LEU A 77 25.56 9.20 17.63
C LEU A 77 26.06 7.77 17.56
N THR A 78 26.91 7.44 16.59
CA THR A 78 27.44 6.07 16.40
C THR A 78 28.18 5.56 17.63
N ASP A 79 28.94 6.44 18.27
CA ASP A 79 29.82 6.08 19.38
C ASP A 79 29.01 5.87 20.69
N ALA A 80 27.79 6.41 20.75
CA ALA A 80 26.87 6.23 21.87
C ALA A 80 26.14 4.87 21.87
N TRP A 81 26.27 4.06 20.81
CA TRP A 81 25.71 2.70 20.78
C TRP A 81 26.52 1.71 21.61
N HIS A 82 27.82 1.97 21.81
CA HIS A 82 28.71 1.12 22.59
C HIS A 82 28.77 1.50 24.09
N LYS A 83 28.09 2.58 24.48
CA LYS A 83 28.06 3.09 25.87
C LYS A 83 27.06 2.30 26.72
N LYS A 84 27.33 2.22 28.03
CA LYS A 84 26.47 1.47 28.96
C LYS A 84 25.18 2.26 29.27
N VAL A 85 24.05 1.72 28.86
CA VAL A 85 22.71 2.27 29.11
C VAL A 85 22.42 2.36 30.62
N GLY A 86 21.83 3.47 31.06
CA GLY A 86 21.45 3.72 32.46
C GLY A 86 22.58 4.26 33.34
N VAL A 87 23.81 4.33 32.82
CA VAL A 87 24.97 4.94 33.52
C VAL A 87 25.56 6.07 32.69
N GLN A 88 25.92 5.78 31.44
CA GLN A 88 26.58 6.74 30.54
C GLN A 88 25.60 7.39 29.57
N VAL A 89 24.59 6.64 29.13
CA VAL A 89 23.57 7.12 28.17
C VAL A 89 22.16 6.72 28.62
N PRO A 90 21.14 7.57 28.39
CA PRO A 90 19.75 7.24 28.71
C PRO A 90 19.17 6.16 27.78
N TYR A 91 19.62 6.11 26.51
CA TYR A 91 19.21 5.12 25.52
C TYR A 91 20.34 4.90 24.50
N PRO A 92 20.47 3.70 23.87
CA PRO A 92 21.49 3.46 22.84
C PRO A 92 21.44 4.51 21.72
N GLY A 93 22.59 5.11 21.41
CA GLY A 93 22.70 6.11 20.35
C GLY A 93 22.23 7.53 20.72
N VAL A 94 21.68 7.75 21.92
CA VAL A 94 21.25 9.07 22.42
C VAL A 94 22.28 9.59 23.42
N ASP A 95 23.06 10.59 23.02
CA ASP A 95 24.02 11.27 23.89
C ASP A 95 24.20 12.74 23.47
N LYS A 96 24.85 13.53 24.32
CA LYS A 96 25.23 14.90 24.01
C LYS A 96 26.27 14.90 22.89
N TYR A 97 26.02 15.70 21.86
CA TYR A 97 26.96 15.84 20.76
C TYR A 97 28.26 16.52 21.21
N THR A 98 29.38 15.86 20.92
CA THR A 98 30.72 16.43 21.05
C THR A 98 31.31 16.71 19.65
N PRO A 99 32.00 17.85 19.43
CA PRO A 99 32.64 18.13 18.13
C PRO A 99 33.60 17.02 17.72
N GLY A 100 33.34 16.38 16.58
CA GLY A 100 34.11 15.25 16.05
C GLY A 100 33.33 13.94 15.97
N GLU A 101 32.18 13.82 16.64
CA GLU A 101 31.34 12.63 16.59
C GLU A 101 30.46 12.59 15.33
N LYS A 102 30.25 11.38 14.77
CA LYS A 102 29.40 11.19 13.59
C LYS A 102 27.92 11.17 13.97
N ARG A 103 27.13 12.03 13.33
CA ARG A 103 25.67 12.10 13.48
C ARG A 103 24.96 11.32 12.38
N VAL A 104 23.98 10.51 12.76
CA VAL A 104 23.05 9.84 11.85
C VAL A 104 21.66 10.44 12.06
N TYR A 105 21.13 11.09 11.03
CA TYR A 105 19.83 11.77 11.09
C TYR A 105 18.68 10.82 10.76
N HIS A 106 17.61 10.90 11.55
CA HIS A 106 16.39 10.12 11.36
C HIS A 106 15.27 11.08 10.97
N ALA A 107 14.92 11.10 9.68
CA ALA A 107 13.80 11.88 9.15
C ALA A 107 12.74 11.00 8.46
N TYR A 108 13.02 9.70 8.33
CA TYR A 108 12.23 8.80 7.48
C TYR A 108 10.82 8.56 8.04
N TYR A 109 10.66 8.55 9.36
CA TYR A 109 9.40 8.21 10.03
C TYR A 109 8.24 9.12 9.59
N GLN A 110 8.49 10.41 9.35
CA GLN A 110 7.48 11.36 8.86
C GLN A 110 6.94 10.98 7.48
N TRP A 111 7.75 10.33 6.65
CA TRP A 111 7.42 10.03 5.25
C TRP A 111 6.89 8.61 5.02
N VAL A 112 7.07 7.69 5.98
CA VAL A 112 6.68 6.29 5.83
C VAL A 112 5.21 6.14 5.40
N CYS A 113 4.29 6.90 6.01
CA CYS A 113 2.87 6.85 5.64
C CYS A 113 2.64 7.21 4.16
N PHE A 114 3.24 8.31 3.70
CA PHE A 114 3.09 8.77 2.32
C PHE A 114 3.72 7.81 1.32
N VAL A 115 4.88 7.24 1.65
CA VAL A 115 5.55 6.26 0.80
C VAL A 115 4.72 4.99 0.68
N LEU A 116 4.17 4.45 1.79
CA LEU A 116 3.31 3.27 1.76
C LEU A 116 2.03 3.50 0.95
N PHE A 117 1.42 4.67 1.11
CA PHE A 117 0.24 5.06 0.33
C PHE A 117 0.54 5.16 -1.17
N LEU A 118 1.61 5.88 -1.54
CA LEU A 118 2.04 6.03 -2.93
C LEU A 118 2.41 4.68 -3.54
N GLN A 119 3.09 3.82 -2.78
CA GLN A 119 3.41 2.46 -3.20
C GLN A 119 2.13 1.67 -3.50
N ALA A 120 1.11 1.74 -2.64
CA ALA A 120 -0.17 1.08 -2.89
C ALA A 120 -0.84 1.57 -4.19
N VAL A 121 -0.80 2.88 -4.45
CA VAL A 121 -1.32 3.47 -5.70
C VAL A 121 -0.54 2.93 -6.91
N LEU A 122 0.79 2.96 -6.86
CA LEU A 122 1.65 2.48 -7.96
C LEU A 122 1.43 1.00 -8.28
N PHE A 123 1.17 0.15 -7.29
CA PHE A 123 0.82 -1.26 -7.53
C PHE A 123 -0.56 -1.44 -8.18
N TYR A 124 -1.48 -0.47 -8.03
CA TYR A 124 -2.79 -0.51 -8.66
C TYR A 124 -2.78 0.06 -10.09
N VAL A 125 -1.83 0.94 -10.43
CA VAL A 125 -1.73 1.59 -11.75
C VAL A 125 -1.68 0.59 -12.94
N PRO A 126 -0.86 -0.47 -12.94
CA PRO A 126 -0.84 -1.44 -14.03
C PRO A 126 -2.21 -2.10 -14.27
N ARG A 127 -2.94 -2.38 -13.19
CA ARG A 127 -4.29 -2.95 -13.25
C ARG A 127 -5.28 -1.97 -13.86
N TYR A 128 -5.19 -0.70 -13.49
CA TYR A 128 -6.01 0.36 -14.06
C TYR A 128 -5.78 0.51 -15.57
N PHE A 129 -4.52 0.56 -16.00
CA PHE A 129 -4.18 0.61 -17.43
C PHE A 129 -4.66 -0.63 -18.19
N TRP A 130 -4.46 -1.83 -17.62
CA TRP A 130 -4.94 -3.07 -18.25
C TRP A 130 -6.46 -3.04 -18.47
N LYS A 131 -7.24 -2.64 -17.46
CA LYS A 131 -8.69 -2.51 -17.61
C LYS A 131 -9.09 -1.44 -18.64
N ALA A 132 -8.34 -0.33 -18.71
CA ALA A 132 -8.60 0.73 -19.67
C ALA A 132 -8.34 0.28 -21.12
N VAL A 133 -7.26 -0.47 -21.35
CA VAL A 133 -6.90 -1.01 -22.68
C VAL A 133 -7.81 -2.18 -23.08
N GLU A 134 -8.14 -3.07 -22.13
CA GLU A 134 -8.99 -4.22 -22.39
C GLU A 134 -10.41 -3.80 -22.78
N GLY A 135 -10.95 -2.73 -22.18
CA GLY A 135 -12.20 -2.10 -22.59
C GLY A 135 -13.42 -3.03 -22.60
N GLY A 136 -13.38 -4.14 -21.86
CA GLY A 136 -14.43 -5.16 -21.84
C GLY A 136 -14.50 -6.04 -23.09
N ARG A 137 -13.46 -6.04 -23.95
CA ARG A 137 -13.40 -6.88 -25.16
C ARG A 137 -13.63 -8.36 -24.84
N ILE A 138 -12.97 -8.89 -23.80
CA ILE A 138 -13.10 -10.31 -23.43
C ILE A 138 -14.51 -10.60 -22.89
N LYS A 139 -15.08 -9.68 -22.11
CA LYS A 139 -16.46 -9.80 -21.62
C LYS A 139 -17.47 -9.83 -22.77
N ASN A 140 -17.28 -8.99 -23.79
CA ASN A 140 -18.13 -8.94 -24.97
C ASN A 140 -17.95 -10.18 -25.86
N LEU A 141 -16.71 -10.66 -26.05
CA LEU A 141 -16.40 -11.89 -26.78
C LEU A 141 -17.12 -13.10 -26.19
N ILE A 142 -17.13 -13.22 -24.86
CA ILE A 142 -17.78 -14.36 -24.20
C ILE A 142 -19.29 -14.38 -24.42
N LEU A 143 -19.94 -13.28 -24.83
CA LEU A 143 -21.38 -13.24 -25.18
C LEU A 143 -22.32 -13.91 -24.15
N GLY A 144 -21.92 -13.97 -22.88
CA GLY A 144 -22.68 -14.68 -21.85
C GLY A 144 -22.64 -16.21 -21.92
N LEU A 145 -21.76 -16.83 -22.73
CA LEU A 145 -21.52 -18.30 -22.75
C LEU A 145 -21.22 -18.88 -21.37
N ASN A 146 -20.70 -18.06 -20.45
CA ASN A 146 -20.43 -18.44 -19.07
C ASN A 146 -21.68 -18.51 -18.17
N ASN A 147 -22.90 -18.29 -18.71
CA ASN A 147 -24.14 -18.43 -17.97
C ASN A 147 -24.66 -19.88 -18.06
N PRO A 148 -24.78 -20.63 -16.94
CA PRO A 148 -25.20 -22.03 -16.96
C PRO A 148 -26.67 -22.25 -17.36
N ILE A 149 -27.48 -21.18 -17.45
CA ILE A 149 -28.92 -21.24 -17.76
C ILE A 149 -29.18 -20.96 -19.26
N LEU A 150 -28.13 -20.80 -20.08
CA LEU A 150 -28.30 -20.46 -21.49
C LEU A 150 -28.90 -21.64 -22.29
N PRO A 151 -29.94 -21.42 -23.12
CA PRO A 151 -30.45 -22.43 -24.04
C PRO A 151 -29.35 -22.95 -24.97
N GLU A 152 -29.31 -24.26 -25.23
CA GLU A 152 -28.23 -24.89 -26.03
C GLU A 152 -28.17 -24.32 -27.47
N GLU A 153 -29.30 -23.93 -28.06
CA GLU A 153 -29.34 -23.28 -29.38
C GLU A 153 -28.62 -21.91 -29.38
N ALA A 154 -28.87 -21.08 -28.35
CA ALA A 154 -28.24 -19.77 -28.21
C ALA A 154 -26.72 -19.90 -27.96
N LYS A 155 -26.32 -20.93 -27.22
CA LYS A 155 -24.92 -21.26 -26.93
C LYS A 155 -24.17 -21.69 -28.19
N GLU A 156 -24.79 -22.52 -29.04
CA GLU A 156 -24.18 -22.98 -30.27
C GLU A 156 -24.02 -21.86 -31.31
N ASN A 157 -25.02 -20.97 -31.44
CA ASN A 157 -24.93 -19.78 -32.29
C ASN A 157 -23.82 -18.83 -31.82
N SER A 158 -23.74 -18.55 -30.51
CA SER A 158 -22.71 -17.69 -29.95
C SER A 158 -21.30 -18.28 -30.09
N ARG A 159 -21.16 -19.62 -30.01
CA ARG A 159 -19.89 -20.33 -30.27
C ARG A 159 -19.45 -20.21 -31.73
N LYS A 160 -20.38 -20.34 -32.70
CA LYS A 160 -20.08 -20.18 -34.13
C LYS A 160 -19.57 -18.77 -34.43
N LEU A 161 -20.27 -17.73 -33.94
CA LEU A 161 -19.85 -16.33 -34.04
C LEU A 161 -18.44 -16.08 -33.47
N LEU A 162 -18.13 -16.69 -32.33
CA LEU A 162 -16.81 -16.61 -31.71
C LEU A 162 -15.70 -17.23 -32.58
N VAL A 163 -15.94 -18.42 -33.13
CA VAL A 163 -14.98 -19.12 -33.99
C VAL A 163 -14.75 -18.35 -35.30
N GLU A 164 -15.81 -17.80 -35.87
CA GLU A 164 -15.73 -16.96 -37.07
C GLU A 164 -14.90 -15.70 -36.81
N TYR A 165 -15.20 -14.97 -35.72
CA TYR A 165 -14.43 -13.79 -35.33
C TYR A 165 -12.94 -14.08 -35.12
N LEU A 166 -12.62 -15.19 -34.44
CA LEU A 166 -11.23 -15.60 -34.20
C LEU A 166 -10.54 -16.01 -35.50
N SER A 167 -11.22 -16.74 -36.39
CA SER A 167 -10.65 -17.17 -37.67
C SER A 167 -10.32 -15.99 -38.59
N ILE A 168 -11.18 -14.97 -38.60
CA ILE A 168 -10.96 -13.74 -39.39
C ILE A 168 -9.78 -12.92 -38.84
N ASN A 169 -9.59 -12.89 -37.52
CA ASN A 169 -8.54 -12.10 -36.88
C ASN A 169 -7.24 -12.88 -36.61
N LEU A 170 -7.17 -14.19 -36.94
CA LEU A 170 -5.97 -15.00 -36.68
C LEU A 170 -4.81 -14.68 -37.63
N ASN A 171 -5.10 -14.13 -38.82
CA ASN A 171 -4.14 -13.87 -39.89
C ASN A 171 -3.84 -12.37 -40.13
N ASN A 172 -4.32 -11.48 -39.26
CA ASN A 172 -3.97 -10.06 -39.23
C ASN A 172 -3.11 -9.77 -37.99
#